data_AF-A0A7Y4NWZ3-F1
#
_entry.id   AF-A0A7Y4NWZ3-F1
#
_cell.length_a   1.000
_cell.length_b   1.000
_cell.length_c   1.000
_cell.angle_alpha   90.00
_cell.angle_beta   90.00
_cell.angle_gamma   90.00
#
_symmetry.space_group_name_H-M   'P 1'
#
loop_
_entity.id
_entity.type
_entity.pdbx_description
1 polymer ?
#
loop_
_entity_poly.entity_id
_entity_poly.type
_entity_poly.pdbx_seq_one_letter_code
_entity_poly.pdbx_strand_id
1 'polypeptide(L)'
;MSPRRLVPWLLLVGLVTACASSSPEERPGRSPPPRILFQSPLALLLENHEALALTTDQLIQVGQREEALDAANRPLREQLRQVWQPEPAPGEGPPRGAGVPRRGGPVGLGGRPAYRPPPRPLEPLSEEGLKRQQALLQTMEENETAAYRDVEALLDETQKGKARELVAKQREERQRARESLRRPETQPAP
;
A
#
# COMPACT_ATOMS: atom_id res chain seq x y z
N MET A 1 20.06 16.97 56.53
CA MET A 1 20.95 18.08 56.09
C MET A 1 22.32 17.49 55.78
N SER A 2 22.82 17.79 54.57
CA SER A 2 24.15 17.63 53.92
C SER A 2 25.36 17.12 54.76
N PRO A 3 26.39 16.46 54.17
CA PRO A 3 27.02 16.89 52.91
C PRO A 3 27.56 15.84 51.91
N ARG A 4 27.78 16.40 50.72
CA ARG A 4 28.40 15.91 49.49
C ARG A 4 29.88 15.51 49.64
N ARG A 5 30.31 14.48 48.90
CA ARG A 5 31.61 14.30 48.19
C ARG A 5 31.33 13.32 47.04
N LEU A 6 31.24 13.67 45.74
CA LEU A 6 32.23 14.12 44.75
C LEU A 6 33.51 13.27 44.64
N VAL A 7 33.88 13.02 43.37
CA VAL A 7 35.16 12.53 42.78
C VAL A 7 35.16 11.00 42.46
N PRO A 8 35.72 10.52 41.32
CA PRO A 8 35.47 10.87 39.91
C PRO A 8 35.52 9.62 38.97
N TRP A 9 35.31 9.83 37.66
CA TRP A 9 35.93 9.12 36.53
C TRP A 9 36.26 7.62 36.62
N LEU A 10 35.55 6.81 35.84
CA LEU A 10 36.18 5.81 34.97
C LEU A 10 35.42 5.74 33.64
N LEU A 11 36.08 6.27 32.61
CA LEU A 11 35.82 6.03 31.20
C LEU A 11 35.81 4.52 30.93
N LEU A 12 34.77 4.03 30.24
CA LEU A 12 34.89 2.87 29.37
C LEU A 12 33.97 3.06 28.17
N VAL A 13 34.59 3.63 27.14
CA VAL A 13 34.20 3.53 25.73
C VAL A 13 34.01 2.05 25.39
N GLY A 14 32.82 1.68 24.89
CA GLY A 14 32.48 0.29 24.59
C GLY A 14 31.51 0.16 23.42
N LEU A 15 32.09 0.13 22.22
CA LEU A 15 31.60 -0.38 20.94
C LEU A 15 30.19 0.02 20.47
N VAL A 16 30.22 0.92 19.49
CA VAL A 16 29.25 1.07 18.41
C VAL A 16 29.12 -0.26 17.66
N THR A 17 28.13 -1.09 18.00
CA THR A 17 27.53 -2.01 17.03
C THR A 17 26.42 -1.25 16.31
N ALA A 18 26.83 -0.44 15.33
CA ALA A 18 25.92 -0.06 14.27
C ALA A 18 25.58 -1.36 13.52
N CYS A 19 24.46 -1.98 13.89
CA CYS A 19 23.76 -2.87 12.99
C CYS A 19 23.38 -2.03 11.78
N ALA A 20 24.24 -2.04 10.76
CA ALA A 20 23.86 -1.64 9.41
C ALA A 20 22.83 -2.66 8.93
N SER A 21 21.60 -2.50 9.41
CA SER A 21 20.43 -3.07 8.78
C SER A 21 20.38 -2.39 7.42
N SER A 22 20.93 -3.05 6.41
CA SER A 22 20.76 -2.65 5.03
C SER A 22 19.27 -2.68 4.77
N SER A 23 18.63 -1.50 4.79
CA SER A 23 17.28 -1.34 4.27
C SER A 23 17.25 -1.99 2.90
N PRO A 24 16.29 -2.88 2.59
CA PRO A 24 16.17 -3.43 1.26
C PRO A 24 16.03 -2.25 0.31
N GLU A 25 17.05 -2.07 -0.53
CA GLU A 25 17.15 -1.03 -1.54
C GLU A 25 15.83 -1.01 -2.30
N GLU A 26 15.10 0.10 -2.19
CA GLU A 26 13.83 0.33 -2.86
C GLU A 26 14.02 -0.03 -4.33
N ARG A 27 13.35 -1.10 -4.78
CA ARG A 27 13.15 -1.29 -6.22
C ARG A 27 12.55 0.04 -6.70
N PRO A 28 13.01 0.60 -7.81
CA PRO A 28 12.31 1.70 -8.46
C PRO A 28 10.98 1.15 -8.98
N GLY A 29 10.05 1.00 -8.05
CA GLY A 29 8.66 0.66 -8.26
C GLY A 29 7.91 1.96 -8.45
N ARG A 30 6.93 1.93 -9.35
CA ARG A 30 5.96 3.00 -9.48
C ARG A 30 5.38 3.29 -8.09
N SER A 31 5.29 4.56 -7.71
CA SER A 31 4.74 4.95 -6.41
C SER A 31 3.42 4.22 -6.17
N PRO A 32 3.21 3.64 -4.97
CA PRO A 32 2.03 2.85 -4.72
C PRO A 32 0.78 3.70 -4.92
N PRO A 33 -0.30 3.10 -5.45
CA PRO A 33 -1.56 3.81 -5.62
C PRO A 33 -2.09 4.33 -4.27
N PRO A 34 -2.73 5.50 -4.24
CA PRO A 34 -3.35 6.04 -3.02
C PRO A 34 -4.32 5.04 -2.38
N ARG A 35 -4.21 4.84 -1.06
CA ARG A 35 -5.05 3.87 -0.32
C ARG A 35 -6.55 4.12 -0.46
N ILE A 36 -6.96 5.39 -0.56
CA ILE A 36 -8.36 5.82 -0.69
C ILE A 36 -9.08 5.24 -1.92
N LEU A 37 -8.31 4.80 -2.94
CA LEU A 37 -8.85 4.11 -4.12
C LEU A 37 -9.37 2.70 -3.82
N PHE A 38 -8.99 2.12 -2.67
CA PHE A 38 -9.36 0.75 -2.28
C PHE A 38 -10.07 0.67 -0.94
N GLN A 39 -10.20 1.79 -0.23
CA GLN A 39 -10.92 1.81 1.04
C GLN A 39 -12.42 1.70 0.72
N SER A 40 -13.06 0.61 1.14
CA SER A 40 -14.49 0.43 0.92
C SER A 40 -15.30 1.40 1.81
N PRO A 41 -16.52 1.79 1.40
CA PRO A 41 -17.42 2.54 2.26
C PRO A 41 -17.87 1.73 3.47
N LEU A 42 -17.95 0.39 3.36
CA LEU A 42 -18.33 -0.49 4.45
C LEU A 42 -17.24 -0.59 5.52
N ALA A 43 -15.97 -0.71 5.14
CA ALA A 43 -14.84 -0.61 6.08
C ALA A 43 -14.87 0.74 6.82
N LEU A 44 -15.19 1.83 6.13
CA LEU A 44 -15.32 3.15 6.76
C LEU A 44 -16.45 3.18 7.81
N LEU A 45 -17.59 2.52 7.56
CA LEU A 45 -18.67 2.41 8.56
C LEU A 45 -18.23 1.59 9.78
N LEU A 46 -17.49 0.49 9.57
CA LEU A 46 -16.95 -0.34 10.64
C LEU A 46 -15.91 0.43 11.49
N GLU A 47 -15.05 1.21 10.84
CA GLU A 47 -14.10 2.09 11.51
C GLU A 47 -14.80 3.17 12.37
N ASN A 48 -15.95 3.67 11.92
CA ASN A 48 -16.72 4.74 12.58
C ASN A 48 -17.94 4.24 13.35
N HIS A 49 -17.98 2.96 13.73
CA HIS A 49 -19.17 2.32 14.28
C HIS A 49 -19.71 2.97 15.56
N GLU A 50 -18.83 3.46 16.44
CA GLU A 50 -19.24 4.15 17.68
C GLU A 50 -19.96 5.47 17.37
N ALA A 51 -19.42 6.27 16.44
CA ALA A 51 -20.03 7.55 16.03
C ALA A 51 -21.38 7.34 15.31
N LEU A 52 -21.49 6.22 14.60
CA LEU A 52 -22.72 5.74 13.97
C LEU A 52 -23.66 5.05 14.95
N ALA A 53 -23.23 4.77 16.19
CA ALA A 53 -23.99 3.99 17.16
C ALA A 53 -24.55 2.68 16.56
N LEU A 54 -23.73 1.96 15.79
CA LEU A 54 -24.15 0.68 15.20
C LEU A 54 -24.37 -0.36 16.30
N THR A 55 -25.48 -1.09 16.21
CA THR A 55 -25.72 -2.23 17.11
C THR A 55 -24.77 -3.38 16.79
N THR A 56 -24.62 -4.32 17.73
CA THR A 56 -23.85 -5.55 17.50
C THR A 56 -24.36 -6.33 16.28
N ASP A 57 -25.67 -6.41 16.10
CA ASP A 57 -26.27 -7.10 14.94
C ASP A 57 -25.97 -6.36 13.63
N GLN A 58 -26.02 -5.02 13.63
CA GLN A 58 -25.65 -4.21 12.47
C GLN A 58 -24.16 -4.40 12.14
N LEU A 59 -23.27 -4.39 13.15
CA LEU A 59 -21.84 -4.63 12.97
C LEU A 59 -21.55 -5.99 12.32
N ILE A 60 -22.20 -7.05 12.79
CA ILE A 60 -22.05 -8.40 12.21
C ILE A 60 -22.50 -8.39 10.75
N GLN A 61 -23.65 -7.79 10.45
CA GLN A 61 -24.20 -7.73 9.10
C GLN A 61 -23.38 -6.89 8.13
N VAL A 62 -22.79 -5.79 8.60
CA VAL A 62 -21.88 -4.95 7.81
C VAL A 62 -20.57 -5.70 7.57
N GLY A 63 -20.02 -6.36 8.58
CA GLY A 63 -18.79 -7.16 8.46
C GLY A 63 -18.92 -8.30 7.45
N GLN A 64 -20.04 -9.03 7.47
CA GLN A 64 -20.31 -10.09 6.48
C GLN A 64 -20.39 -9.56 5.04
N ARG A 65 -20.99 -8.37 4.86
CA ARG A 65 -21.08 -7.73 3.53
C ARG A 65 -19.73 -7.20 3.07
N GLU A 66 -18.89 -6.72 3.99
CA GLU A 66 -17.53 -6.31 3.67
C GLU A 66 -16.68 -7.51 3.22
N GLU A 67 -16.78 -8.64 3.91
CA GLU A 67 -16.07 -9.85 3.51
C GLU A 67 -16.52 -10.35 2.13
N ALA A 68 -17.82 -10.30 1.84
CA ALA A 68 -18.37 -10.65 0.53
C ALA A 68 -17.89 -9.68 -0.57
N LEU A 69 -17.87 -8.38 -0.28
CA LEU A 69 -17.36 -7.34 -1.18
C LEU A 69 -15.87 -7.54 -1.46
N ASP A 70 -15.07 -7.84 -0.43
CA ASP A 70 -13.65 -8.14 -0.58
C ASP A 70 -13.41 -9.39 -1.42
N ALA A 71 -14.23 -10.43 -1.24
CA ALA A 71 -14.17 -11.63 -2.07
C ALA A 71 -14.50 -11.32 -3.54
N ALA A 72 -15.52 -10.50 -3.81
CA ALA A 72 -15.91 -10.09 -5.15
C ALA A 72 -14.85 -9.20 -5.83
N ASN A 73 -14.21 -8.29 -5.07
CA ASN A 73 -13.22 -7.36 -5.59
C ASN A 73 -11.80 -7.95 -5.65
N ARG A 74 -11.51 -9.08 -4.99
CA ARG A 74 -10.22 -9.76 -5.02
C ARG A 74 -9.66 -10.00 -6.44
N PRO A 75 -10.39 -10.60 -7.40
CA PRO A 75 -9.88 -10.80 -8.76
C PRO A 75 -9.61 -9.49 -9.50
N LEU A 76 -10.38 -8.42 -9.22
CA LEU A 76 -10.18 -7.10 -9.82
C LEU A 76 -8.89 -6.45 -9.31
N ARG A 77 -8.64 -6.54 -7.99
CA ARG A 77 -7.40 -6.07 -7.36
C ARG A 77 -6.17 -6.79 -7.91
N GLU A 78 -6.27 -8.09 -8.19
CA GLU A 78 -5.16 -8.85 -8.80
C GLU A 78 -4.88 -8.41 -10.23
N GLN A 79 -5.92 -8.25 -11.06
CA GLN A 79 -5.75 -7.72 -12.42
C GLN A 79 -5.16 -6.31 -12.41
N LEU A 80 -5.57 -5.48 -11.46
CA LEU A 80 -5.07 -4.12 -11.32
C LEU A 80 -3.60 -4.11 -10.86
N ARG A 81 -3.18 -5.07 -10.02
CA ARG A 81 -1.77 -5.28 -9.68
C ARG A 81 -0.94 -5.62 -10.91
N GLN A 82 -1.43 -6.47 -11.80
CA GLN A 82 -0.75 -6.82 -13.06
C GLN A 82 -0.59 -5.61 -13.99
N VAL A 83 -1.54 -4.68 -13.97
CA VAL A 83 -1.46 -3.42 -14.73
C VAL A 83 -0.41 -2.47 -14.14
N TRP A 84 -0.27 -2.39 -12.81
CA TRP A 84 0.73 -1.54 -12.16
C TRP A 84 2.14 -2.13 -12.11
N GLN A 85 2.22 -3.45 -11.97
CA GLN A 85 3.46 -4.21 -11.86
C GLN A 85 3.35 -5.40 -12.82
N PRO A 86 3.58 -5.17 -14.14
CA PRO A 86 3.71 -6.29 -15.06
C PRO A 86 4.88 -7.15 -14.60
N GLU A 87 4.66 -8.46 -14.47
CA GLU A 87 5.74 -9.41 -14.23
C GLU A 87 6.83 -9.22 -15.28
N PRO A 88 8.12 -9.16 -14.89
CA PRO A 88 9.20 -9.04 -15.86
C PRO A 88 9.14 -10.20 -16.84
N ALA A 89 9.39 -9.93 -18.13
CA ALA A 89 9.34 -10.95 -19.15
C ALA A 89 10.28 -12.13 -18.78
N PRO A 90 9.91 -13.39 -19.10
CA PRO A 90 10.77 -14.53 -18.83
C PRO A 90 12.11 -14.35 -19.55
N GLY A 91 13.15 -13.97 -18.79
CA GLY A 91 14.46 -13.57 -19.31
C GLY A 91 15.05 -12.33 -18.63
N GLU A 92 14.23 -11.51 -17.96
CA GLU A 92 14.65 -10.30 -17.21
C GLU A 92 14.70 -10.50 -15.69
N GLY A 93 14.75 -11.75 -15.23
CA GLY A 93 15.08 -12.04 -13.83
C GLY A 93 16.56 -11.76 -13.56
N PRO A 94 16.95 -11.46 -12.30
CA PRO A 94 18.36 -11.52 -11.92
C PRO A 94 18.89 -12.91 -12.29
N PRO A 95 20.14 -13.05 -12.77
CA PRO A 95 20.63 -14.32 -13.26
C PRO A 95 20.41 -15.39 -12.18
N ARG A 96 19.71 -16.47 -12.56
CA ARG A 96 19.69 -17.73 -11.82
C ARG A 96 21.12 -18.29 -11.82
N GLY A 97 21.94 -17.71 -10.96
CA GLY A 97 23.27 -18.14 -10.61
C GLY A 97 23.28 -18.41 -9.11
N ALA A 98 22.54 -19.43 -8.70
CA ALA A 98 22.72 -20.05 -7.41
C ALA A 98 24.14 -20.64 -7.34
N GLY A 99 25.10 -19.82 -6.93
CA GLY A 99 26.38 -20.29 -6.44
C GLY A 99 26.22 -20.71 -5.00
N VAL A 100 25.78 -21.95 -4.77
CA VAL A 100 25.96 -22.65 -3.49
C VAL A 100 27.42 -22.50 -3.08
N PRO A 101 27.78 -22.12 -1.83
CA PRO A 101 29.19 -22.04 -1.46
C PRO A 101 29.75 -23.47 -1.41
N ARG A 102 30.40 -23.89 -2.50
CA ARG A 102 31.24 -25.08 -2.49
C ARG A 102 32.46 -24.75 -1.64
N ARG A 103 32.51 -25.35 -0.46
CA ARG A 103 33.63 -25.32 0.47
C ARG A 103 34.90 -25.77 -0.26
N GLY A 104 35.88 -24.87 -0.42
CA GLY A 104 37.25 -25.20 -0.83
C GLY A 104 37.69 -24.62 -2.18
N GLY A 105 38.38 -23.48 -2.15
CA GLY A 105 39.17 -22.94 -3.26
C GLY A 105 39.89 -21.65 -2.82
N PRO A 106 41.17 -21.45 -3.17
CA PRO A 106 42.00 -20.40 -2.59
C PRO A 106 41.62 -19.01 -3.09
N VAL A 107 41.83 -18.04 -2.21
CA VAL A 107 41.54 -16.61 -2.38
C VAL A 107 42.34 -16.06 -3.56
N GLY A 108 41.65 -15.83 -4.68
CA GLY A 108 42.17 -15.16 -5.87
C GLY A 108 41.70 -13.71 -5.91
N LEU A 109 42.68 -12.80 -5.89
CA LEU A 109 42.55 -11.36 -6.05
C LEU A 109 41.69 -10.95 -7.27
N GLY A 110 40.85 -9.92 -7.10
CA GLY A 110 40.29 -9.16 -8.22
C GLY A 110 38.81 -9.38 -8.51
N GLY A 111 37.94 -9.31 -7.49
CA GLY A 111 36.49 -9.23 -7.72
C GLY A 111 36.13 -7.87 -8.31
N ARG A 112 35.96 -7.78 -9.64
CA ARG A 112 35.24 -6.65 -10.23
C ARG A 112 33.84 -6.59 -9.58
N PRO A 113 33.35 -5.42 -9.15
CA PRO A 113 31.96 -5.32 -8.72
C PRO A 113 31.08 -5.86 -9.86
N ALA A 114 30.17 -6.79 -9.53
CA ALA A 114 29.20 -7.29 -10.49
C ALA A 114 28.46 -6.08 -11.07
N TYR A 115 28.57 -5.88 -12.39
CA TYR A 115 27.85 -4.80 -13.06
C TYR A 115 26.35 -5.04 -12.83
N ARG A 116 25.75 -4.23 -11.96
CA ARG A 116 24.31 -4.12 -11.82
C ARG A 116 23.88 -3.15 -12.92
N PRO A 117 23.08 -3.57 -13.90
CA PRO A 117 22.48 -2.62 -14.83
C PRO A 117 21.75 -1.55 -14.01
N PRO A 118 21.87 -0.26 -14.37
CA PRO A 118 21.04 0.75 -13.74
C PRO A 118 19.57 0.33 -13.91
N PRO A 119 18.72 0.59 -12.91
CA PRO A 119 17.30 0.29 -13.05
C PRO A 119 16.78 1.00 -14.30
N ARG A 120 16.20 0.22 -15.22
CA ARG A 120 15.55 0.80 -16.39
C ARG A 120 14.41 1.69 -15.87
N PRO A 121 14.26 2.92 -16.41
CA PRO A 121 13.08 3.73 -16.14
C PRO A 121 11.84 2.90 -16.46
N LEU A 122 10.87 2.89 -15.54
CA LEU A 122 9.58 2.27 -15.80
C LEU A 122 8.93 2.98 -16.98
N GLU A 123 8.64 2.24 -18.04
CA GLU A 123 7.86 2.73 -19.16
C GLU A 123 6.51 3.26 -18.65
N PRO A 124 6.03 4.42 -19.14
CA PRO A 124 4.69 4.89 -18.82
C PRO A 124 3.65 3.84 -19.24
N LEU A 125 2.51 3.82 -18.54
CA LEU A 125 1.40 2.94 -18.92
C LEU A 125 0.95 3.31 -20.34
N SER A 126 0.75 2.30 -21.19
CA SER A 126 0.11 2.51 -22.50
C SER A 126 -1.30 3.07 -22.34
N GLU A 127 -1.84 3.72 -23.36
CA GLU A 127 -3.22 4.22 -23.33
C GLU A 127 -4.23 3.11 -23.02
N GLU A 128 -4.01 1.91 -23.55
CA GLU A 128 -4.82 0.72 -23.26
C GLU A 128 -4.70 0.29 -21.81
N GLY A 129 -3.48 0.33 -21.25
CA GLY A 129 -3.23 0.06 -19.83
C GLY A 129 -3.95 1.04 -18.91
N LEU A 130 -3.94 2.34 -19.24
CA LEU A 130 -4.68 3.37 -18.50
C LEU A 130 -6.19 3.16 -18.59
N LYS A 131 -6.73 2.85 -19.77
CA LYS A 131 -8.16 2.54 -19.95
C LYS A 131 -8.56 1.32 -19.13
N ARG A 132 -7.76 0.26 -19.16
CA ARG A 132 -7.99 -0.97 -18.38
C ARG A 132 -7.94 -0.70 -16.88
N GLN A 133 -6.96 0.09 -16.43
CA GLN A 133 -6.83 0.51 -15.03
C GLN A 133 -8.10 1.25 -14.56
N GLN A 134 -8.58 2.21 -15.36
CA GLN A 134 -9.77 2.99 -15.04
C GLN A 134 -11.03 2.14 -14.98
N ALA A 135 -11.19 1.21 -15.93
CA ALA A 135 -12.32 0.30 -15.95
C ALA A 135 -12.35 -0.62 -14.71
N LEU A 136 -11.21 -1.18 -14.32
CA LEU A 136 -11.10 -2.03 -13.12
C LEU A 136 -11.47 -1.27 -11.85
N LEU A 137 -10.94 -0.06 -11.68
CA LEU A 137 -11.29 0.80 -10.53
C LEU A 137 -12.77 1.16 -10.53
N GLN A 138 -13.35 1.42 -11.70
CA GLN A 138 -14.77 1.74 -11.84
C GLN A 138 -15.66 0.56 -11.43
N THR A 139 -15.35 -0.66 -11.89
CA THR A 139 -16.11 -1.86 -11.50
C THR A 139 -16.03 -2.13 -9.99
N MET A 140 -14.87 -1.92 -9.36
CA MET A 140 -14.75 -2.05 -7.91
C MET A 140 -15.65 -1.05 -7.16
N GLU A 141 -15.71 0.19 -7.63
CA GLU A 141 -16.56 1.24 -7.05
C GLU A 141 -18.06 0.97 -7.25
N GLU A 142 -18.44 0.37 -8.38
CA GLU A 142 -19.81 -0.08 -8.62
C GLU A 142 -20.22 -1.18 -7.62
N ASN A 143 -19.33 -2.17 -7.39
CA ASN A 143 -19.53 -3.21 -6.39
C ASN A 143 -19.66 -2.62 -4.98
N GLU A 144 -18.79 -1.67 -4.62
CA GLU A 144 -18.83 -0.95 -3.34
C GLU A 144 -20.14 -0.15 -3.18
N THR A 145 -20.60 0.50 -4.25
CA THR A 145 -21.84 1.28 -4.24
C THR A 145 -23.06 0.39 -4.04
N ALA A 146 -23.09 -0.79 -4.69
CA ALA A 146 -24.14 -1.78 -4.49
C ALA A 146 -24.15 -2.28 -3.04
N ALA A 147 -22.99 -2.69 -2.51
CA ALA A 147 -22.86 -3.16 -1.13
C ALA A 147 -23.26 -2.09 -0.11
N TYR A 148 -22.90 -0.82 -0.34
CA TYR A 148 -23.30 0.28 0.53
C TYR A 148 -24.81 0.50 0.55
N ARG A 149 -25.50 0.39 -0.60
CA ARG A 149 -26.97 0.49 -0.64
C ARG A 149 -27.64 -0.58 0.19
N ASP A 150 -27.12 -1.81 0.14
CA ASP A 150 -27.64 -2.94 0.92
C ASP A 150 -27.44 -2.72 2.42
N VAL A 151 -26.31 -2.14 2.84
CA VAL A 151 -26.04 -1.80 4.24
C VAL A 151 -26.88 -0.61 4.69
N GLU A 152 -27.01 0.43 3.86
CA GLU A 152 -27.77 1.64 4.20
C GLU A 152 -29.23 1.31 4.53
N ALA A 153 -29.80 0.27 3.88
CA ALA A 153 -31.15 -0.21 4.18
C ALA A 153 -31.32 -0.80 5.60
N LEU A 154 -30.23 -1.22 6.26
CA LEU A 154 -30.22 -1.76 7.63
C LEU A 154 -30.09 -0.68 8.71
N LEU A 155 -29.78 0.55 8.30
CA LEU A 155 -29.54 1.67 9.19
C LEU A 155 -30.86 2.42 9.47
N ASP A 156 -30.97 3.01 10.66
CA ASP A 156 -32.04 3.98 10.92
C ASP A 156 -31.76 5.33 10.25
N GLU A 157 -32.72 6.24 10.21
CA GLU A 157 -32.57 7.53 9.51
C GLU A 157 -31.46 8.42 10.08
N THR A 158 -31.20 8.36 11.38
CA THR A 158 -30.11 9.12 12.01
C THR A 158 -28.76 8.55 11.58
N GLN A 159 -28.64 7.23 11.61
CA GLN A 159 -27.45 6.50 11.17
C GLN A 159 -27.18 6.72 9.67
N LYS A 160 -28.22 6.66 8.82
CA LYS A 160 -28.14 6.96 7.39
C LYS A 160 -27.60 8.35 7.12
N GLY A 161 -28.09 9.37 7.83
CA GLY A 161 -27.61 10.75 7.68
C GLY A 161 -26.09 10.87 7.89
N LYS A 162 -25.59 10.30 8.98
CA LYS A 162 -24.16 10.28 9.31
C LYS A 162 -23.34 9.43 8.33
N ALA A 163 -23.84 8.25 7.98
CA ALA A 163 -23.18 7.33 7.04
C ALA A 163 -23.02 7.98 5.65
N ARG A 164 -24.06 8.65 5.15
CA ARG A 164 -24.02 9.38 3.88
C ARG A 164 -22.98 10.48 3.88
N GLU A 165 -22.88 11.24 4.98
CA GLU A 165 -21.88 12.30 5.11
C GLU A 165 -20.45 11.73 5.06
N LEU A 166 -20.19 10.64 5.79
CA LEU A 166 -18.90 9.96 5.79
C LEU A 166 -18.53 9.44 4.38
N VAL A 167 -19.46 8.76 3.72
CA VAL A 167 -19.23 8.21 2.38
C VAL A 167 -19.10 9.31 1.33
N ALA A 168 -19.82 10.43 1.45
CA ALA A 168 -19.66 11.57 0.57
C ALA A 168 -18.24 12.14 0.63
N LYS A 169 -17.70 12.36 1.83
CA LYS A 169 -16.32 12.83 2.03
C LYS A 169 -15.31 11.85 1.42
N GLN A 170 -15.48 10.56 1.67
CA GLN A 170 -14.63 9.51 1.10
C GLN A 170 -14.63 9.55 -0.44
N ARG A 171 -15.80 9.71 -1.06
CA ARG A 171 -15.93 9.80 -2.53
C ARG A 171 -15.21 11.01 -3.10
N GLU A 172 -15.30 12.17 -2.44
CA GLU A 172 -14.55 13.37 -2.85
C GLU A 172 -13.04 13.15 -2.79
N GLU A 173 -12.54 12.57 -1.68
CA GLU A 173 -11.11 12.26 -1.55
C GLU A 173 -10.64 11.25 -2.60
N ARG A 174 -11.47 10.24 -2.87
CA ARG A 174 -11.20 9.25 -3.91
C ARG A 174 -11.17 9.89 -5.30
N GLN A 175 -12.10 10.79 -5.60
CA GLN A 175 -12.11 11.52 -6.87
C GLN A 175 -10.80 12.32 -7.05
N ARG A 176 -10.38 13.07 -6.02
CA ARG A 176 -9.10 13.81 -6.04
C ARG A 176 -7.91 12.87 -6.26
N ALA A 177 -7.91 11.69 -5.64
CA ALA A 177 -6.87 10.68 -5.85
C ALA A 177 -6.87 10.10 -7.28
N ARG A 178 -8.02 9.99 -7.96
CA ARG A 178 -8.07 9.58 -9.37
C ARG A 178 -7.55 10.69 -10.29
N GLU A 179 -7.84 11.94 -9.97
CA GLU A 179 -7.36 13.09 -10.73
C GLU A 179 -5.82 13.22 -10.66
N SER A 180 -5.22 12.99 -9.50
CA SER A 180 -3.76 13.00 -9.33
C SER A 180 -3.05 11.86 -10.08
N LEU A 181 -3.71 10.71 -10.26
CA LEU A 181 -3.19 9.64 -11.12
C LEU A 181 -3.22 10.00 -12.62
N ARG A 182 -4.19 10.81 -13.05
CA ARG A 182 -4.33 11.22 -14.45
C ARG A 182 -3.38 12.38 -14.80
N ARG A 183 -3.13 13.27 -13.84
CA ARG A 183 -2.22 14.40 -13.96
C ARG A 183 -1.25 14.35 -12.79
N PRO A 184 -0.14 13.58 -12.89
CA PRO A 184 0.95 13.77 -11.95
C PRO A 184 1.40 15.22 -12.12
N GLU A 185 1.16 16.08 -11.13
CA GLU A 185 1.57 17.48 -11.21
C GLU A 185 3.07 17.51 -11.54
N THR A 186 3.42 18.02 -12.71
CA THR A 186 4.73 18.61 -12.95
C THR A 186 4.81 19.83 -12.06
N GLN A 187 5.23 19.66 -10.81
CA GLN A 187 5.72 20.78 -10.01
C GLN A 187 6.91 21.38 -10.76
N PRO A 188 6.88 22.65 -11.19
CA PRO A 188 8.11 23.32 -11.56
C PRO A 188 8.95 23.43 -10.28
N ALA A 189 10.22 23.01 -10.36
CA ALA A 189 11.17 23.25 -9.29
C ALA A 189 11.25 24.77 -8.99
N PRO A 190 11.44 25.17 -7.71
CA PRO A 190 11.62 26.58 -7.36
C PRO A 190 12.86 27.20 -8.01
#